data_AF-A0A7W4NPJ5-F1
#
_entry.id   AF-A0A7W4NPJ5-F1
#
_cell.length_a   1.000
_cell.length_b   1.000
_cell.length_c   1.000
_cell.angle_alpha   90.00
_cell.angle_beta   90.00
_cell.angle_gamma   90.00
#
_symmetry.space_group_name_H-M   'P 1'
#
loop_
_entity.id
_entity.type
_entity.pdbx_description
1 polymer ?
#
loop_
_entity_poly.entity_id
_entity_poly.type
_entity_poly.pdbx_seq_one_letter_code
_entity_poly.pdbx_strand_id
1 'polypeptide(L)'
;MLLVLQIVQVGILWLHDWLKLGPLNDARAARDIDGTGRLIVVTVVQSLPFTLFLAASMCYGRASLPLSLRRELLFCYALLLVGEIRAWWWPYLVRADPRRAARYRSLFGKTHAFLPQRNGMVPNTLHCALHAATAATCLMLAAGMI
;
A
#
# COMPACT_ATOMS: atom_id res chain seq x y z
N MET A 1 -2.75 -6.20 17.76
CA MET A 1 -2.38 -4.98 16.98
C MET A 1 -2.30 -5.30 15.49
N LEU A 2 -1.89 -6.52 15.12
CA LEU A 2 -1.75 -6.97 13.74
C LEU A 2 -3.04 -6.82 12.92
N LEU A 3 -4.20 -7.21 13.48
CA LEU A 3 -5.50 -7.08 12.80
C LEU A 3 -5.83 -5.64 12.43
N VAL A 4 -5.51 -4.66 13.29
CA VAL A 4 -5.76 -3.25 13.02
C VAL A 4 -4.96 -2.79 11.81
N LEU A 5 -3.66 -3.16 11.75
CA LEU A 5 -2.82 -2.85 10.59
C LEU A 5 -3.39 -3.46 9.31
N GLN A 6 -3.77 -4.75 9.34
CA GLN A 6 -4.36 -5.41 8.17
C GLN A 6 -5.66 -4.74 7.73
N ILE A 7 -6.54 -4.36 8.67
CA ILE A 7 -7.79 -3.64 8.36
C ILE A 7 -7.49 -2.29 7.70
N VAL A 8 -6.54 -1.52 8.25
CA VAL A 8 -6.14 -0.23 7.68
C VAL A 8 -5.57 -0.41 6.28
N GLN A 9 -4.67 -1.37 6.08
CA GLN A 9 -4.07 -1.65 4.77
C GLN A 9 -5.12 -2.06 3.74
N VAL A 10 -5.98 -3.03 4.06
CA VAL A 10 -7.06 -3.47 3.18
C VAL A 10 -8.03 -2.32 2.88
N GLY A 11 -8.37 -1.51 3.87
CA GLY A 11 -9.20 -0.31 3.69
C GLY A 11 -8.57 0.69 2.73
N ILE A 12 -7.27 0.97 2.86
CA ILE A 12 -6.55 1.85 1.92
C ILE A 12 -6.58 1.25 0.51
N LEU A 13 -6.23 -0.04 0.34
CA LEU A 13 -6.19 -0.71 -0.95
C LEU A 13 -7.54 -0.65 -1.69
N TRP A 14 -8.65 -0.85 -0.99
CA TRP A 14 -9.99 -0.79 -1.59
C TRP A 14 -10.50 0.62 -1.87
N LEU A 15 -10.11 1.63 -1.10
CA LEU A 15 -10.81 2.92 -1.08
C LEU A 15 -10.01 4.07 -1.67
N HIS A 16 -8.68 4.04 -1.58
CA HIS A 16 -7.87 5.24 -1.82
C HIS A 16 -7.83 5.73 -3.27
N ASP A 17 -8.20 4.91 -4.26
CA ASP A 17 -8.32 5.38 -5.65
C ASP A 17 -9.75 5.81 -6.01
N TRP A 18 -10.71 5.51 -5.15
CA TRP A 18 -12.15 5.69 -5.41
C TRP A 18 -12.72 6.90 -4.69
N LEU A 19 -12.32 7.10 -3.44
CA LEU A 19 -12.83 8.16 -2.58
C LEU A 19 -11.90 9.37 -2.58
N LYS A 20 -12.47 10.57 -2.50
CA LYS A 20 -11.69 11.80 -2.29
C LYS A 20 -11.34 11.93 -0.81
N LEU A 21 -10.07 11.83 -0.47
CA LEU A 21 -9.55 11.91 0.90
C LEU A 21 -8.85 13.25 1.15
N GLY A 22 -9.43 14.33 0.60
CA GLY A 22 -8.86 15.68 0.67
C GLY A 22 -7.45 15.72 0.06
N PRO A 23 -6.44 16.24 0.78
CA PRO A 23 -5.09 16.35 0.24
C PRO A 23 -4.34 15.01 0.24
N LEU A 24 -4.88 13.93 0.79
CA LEU A 24 -4.17 12.66 0.91
C LEU A 24 -4.06 11.87 -0.40
N ASN A 25 -4.92 12.16 -1.38
CA ASN A 25 -4.93 11.49 -2.68
C ASN A 25 -5.56 12.36 -3.78
N ASP A 26 -5.40 11.96 -5.04
CA ASP A 26 -6.10 12.54 -6.18
C ASP A 26 -6.85 11.43 -6.95
N ALA A 27 -8.01 11.04 -6.41
CA ALA A 27 -8.87 10.02 -7.01
C ALA A 27 -9.43 10.41 -8.39
N ARG A 28 -9.37 11.69 -8.78
CA ARG A 28 -9.75 12.11 -10.14
C ARG A 28 -8.59 11.86 -11.09
N ALA A 29 -7.37 12.26 -10.73
CA ALA A 29 -6.18 11.98 -11.54
C ALA A 29 -5.99 10.48 -11.77
N ALA A 30 -6.24 9.63 -10.76
CA ALA A 30 -6.19 8.17 -10.92
C ALA A 30 -7.15 7.67 -12.02
N ARG A 31 -8.41 8.14 -11.99
CA ARG A 31 -9.43 7.78 -12.99
C ARG A 31 -9.11 8.32 -14.38
N ASP A 32 -8.59 9.54 -14.48
CA ASP A 32 -8.27 10.17 -15.76
C ASP A 32 -7.07 9.50 -16.45
N ILE A 33 -6.09 9.03 -15.67
CA ILE A 33 -4.85 8.43 -16.20
C ILE A 33 -5.01 6.94 -16.49
N ASP A 34 -5.57 6.18 -15.56
CA ASP A 34 -5.65 4.72 -15.71
C ASP A 34 -6.96 4.27 -16.35
N GLY A 35 -8.02 5.08 -16.27
CA GLY A 35 -9.37 4.72 -16.71
C GLY A 35 -10.08 3.79 -15.72
N THR A 36 -11.41 3.87 -15.65
CA THR A 36 -12.21 3.13 -14.66
C THR A 36 -12.03 1.62 -14.76
N GLY A 37 -12.02 1.04 -15.97
CA GLY A 37 -11.89 -0.41 -16.14
C GLY A 37 -10.56 -0.96 -15.61
N ARG A 38 -9.45 -0.28 -15.91
CA ARG A 38 -8.14 -0.64 -15.35
C ARG A 38 -8.10 -0.44 -13.84
N LEU A 39 -8.71 0.63 -13.33
CA LEU A 39 -8.75 0.91 -11.90
C LEU A 39 -9.49 -0.19 -11.13
N ILE A 40 -10.60 -0.72 -11.66
CA ILE A 40 -11.29 -1.89 -11.10
C ILE A 40 -10.34 -3.09 -11.03
N VAL A 41 -9.71 -3.44 -12.16
CA VAL A 41 -8.81 -4.59 -12.24
C VAL A 41 -7.66 -4.46 -11.25
N VAL A 42 -7.00 -3.30 -11.21
CA VAL A 42 -5.88 -3.03 -10.29
C VAL A 42 -6.34 -3.10 -8.84
N THR A 43 -7.48 -2.49 -8.50
CA THR A 43 -8.05 -2.53 -7.14
C THR A 43 -8.31 -3.97 -6.71
N VAL A 44 -8.98 -4.79 -7.54
CA VAL A 44 -9.32 -6.18 -7.19
C VAL A 44 -8.07 -7.03 -7.07
N VAL A 45 -7.16 -6.97 -8.05
CA VAL A 45 -5.93 -7.78 -8.05
C VAL A 45 -5.04 -7.43 -6.85
N GLN A 46 -4.96 -6.15 -6.49
CA GLN A 46 -4.15 -5.72 -5.35
C GLN A 46 -4.84 -5.96 -4.01
N SER A 47 -6.16 -5.82 -3.91
CA SER A 47 -6.86 -5.85 -2.61
C SER A 47 -7.36 -7.24 -2.22
N LEU A 48 -7.76 -8.06 -3.19
CA LEU A 48 -8.40 -9.35 -2.91
C LEU A 48 -7.50 -10.31 -2.10
N PRO A 49 -6.21 -10.51 -2.44
CA PRO A 49 -5.35 -11.42 -1.66
C PRO A 49 -5.24 -11.01 -0.19
N PHE A 50 -5.02 -9.72 0.08
CA PHE A 50 -4.90 -9.21 1.45
C PHE A 50 -6.25 -9.22 2.19
N THR A 51 -7.37 -9.09 1.47
CA THR A 51 -8.71 -9.26 2.05
C THR A 51 -8.94 -10.70 2.52
N LEU A 52 -8.54 -11.68 1.71
CA LEU A 52 -8.64 -13.10 2.09
C LEU A 52 -7.76 -13.40 3.31
N PHE A 53 -6.55 -12.83 3.35
CA PHE A 53 -5.65 -12.95 4.50
C PHE A 53 -6.17 -12.27 5.76
N LEU A 54 -6.83 -11.11 5.63
CA LEU A 54 -7.52 -10.45 6.74
C LEU A 54 -8.66 -11.32 7.25
N ALA A 55 -9.51 -11.84 6.36
CA ALA A 55 -10.61 -12.73 6.73
C ALA A 55 -10.10 -13.99 7.46
N ALA A 56 -9.06 -14.62 6.92
CA ALA A 56 -8.40 -15.77 7.56
C ALA A 56 -7.87 -15.39 8.95
N SER A 57 -7.20 -14.24 9.09
CA SER A 57 -6.70 -13.77 10.38
C SER A 57 -7.82 -13.51 11.38
N MET A 58 -8.96 -12.95 10.93
CA MET A 58 -10.14 -12.71 11.77
C MET A 58 -10.79 -14.01 12.26
N CYS A 59 -10.77 -15.09 11.48
CA CYS A 59 -11.29 -16.39 11.91
C CYS A 59 -10.54 -16.98 13.12
N TYR A 60 -9.27 -16.63 13.32
CA TYR A 60 -8.51 -17.04 14.50
C TYR A 60 -8.68 -16.08 15.69
N GLY A 61 -9.22 -14.88 15.47
CA GLY A 61 -9.61 -13.94 16.53
C GLY A 61 -8.46 -13.60 17.49
N ARG A 62 -8.63 -13.96 18.77
CA ARG A 62 -7.61 -13.81 19.83
C ARG A 62 -6.68 -15.02 19.98
N ALA A 63 -6.96 -16.13 19.29
CA ALA A 63 -6.09 -17.29 19.31
C ALA A 63 -4.79 -16.99 18.55
N SER A 64 -3.73 -17.73 18.87
CA SER A 64 -2.48 -17.65 18.11
C SER A 64 -2.72 -18.05 16.65
N LEU A 65 -2.30 -17.21 15.72
CA LEU A 65 -2.29 -17.55 14.29
C LEU A 65 -1.49 -18.84 14.08
N PRO A 66 -2.03 -19.80 13.30
CA PRO A 66 -1.26 -20.98 12.91
C PRO A 66 0.06 -20.59 12.27
N LEU A 67 1.11 -21.35 12.55
CA LEU A 67 2.46 -21.05 12.05
C LEU A 67 2.50 -20.98 10.51
N SER A 68 1.72 -21.82 9.82
CA SER A 68 1.56 -21.79 8.36
C SER A 68 1.00 -20.45 7.88
N LEU A 69 -0.15 -20.04 8.40
CA LEU A 69 -0.79 -18.78 8.05
C LEU A 69 0.11 -17.58 8.34
N ARG A 70 0.82 -17.59 9.49
CA ARG A 70 1.80 -16.53 9.81
C ARG A 70 2.93 -16.45 8.78
N ARG A 71 3.45 -17.59 8.30
CA ARG A 71 4.51 -17.64 7.29
C ARG A 71 4.02 -17.14 5.93
N GLU A 72 2.81 -17.52 5.53
CA GLU A 72 2.18 -17.06 4.29
C GLU A 72 1.93 -15.55 4.33
N LEU A 73 1.35 -15.04 5.43
CA LEU A 73 1.19 -13.61 5.67
C LEU A 73 2.53 -12.87 5.56
N LEU A 74 3.56 -13.36 6.25
CA LEU A 74 4.88 -12.73 6.23
C LEU A 74 5.45 -12.70 4.81
N PHE A 75 5.36 -13.81 4.07
CA PHE A 75 5.83 -13.88 2.69
C PHE A 75 5.10 -12.85 1.79
N CYS A 76 3.77 -12.80 1.86
CA CYS A 76 2.97 -11.90 1.03
C CYS A 76 3.20 -10.42 1.38
N TYR A 77 3.24 -10.07 2.68
CA TYR A 77 3.52 -8.69 3.09
C TYR A 77 4.97 -8.28 2.82
N ALA A 78 5.94 -9.19 2.93
CA ALA A 78 7.33 -8.92 2.56
C ALA A 78 7.45 -8.66 1.05
N LEU A 79 6.75 -9.44 0.21
CA LEU A 79 6.71 -9.21 -1.23
C LEU A 79 6.07 -7.86 -1.57
N LEU A 80 4.99 -7.50 -0.88
CA LEU A 80 4.37 -6.17 -1.01
C LEU A 80 5.35 -5.05 -0.65
N LEU A 81 6.03 -5.18 0.49
CA LEU A 81 7.02 -4.19 0.95
C LEU A 81 8.17 -4.02 -0.04
N VAL A 82 8.67 -5.12 -0.61
CA VAL A 82 9.68 -5.07 -1.68
C VAL A 82 9.14 -4.31 -2.91
N GLY A 83 7.88 -4.55 -3.28
CA GLY A 83 7.18 -3.83 -4.33
C GLY A 83 7.10 -2.32 -4.05
N GLU A 84 6.68 -1.94 -2.84
CA GLU A 84 6.61 -0.54 -2.37
C GLU A 84 7.99 0.13 -2.43
N ILE A 85 9.03 -0.54 -1.92
CA ILE A 85 10.42 -0.05 -1.97
C ILE A 85 10.87 0.16 -3.42
N ARG A 86 10.66 -0.81 -4.30
CA ARG A 86 11.06 -0.71 -5.70
C ARG A 86 10.27 0.35 -6.47
N ALA A 87 8.99 0.53 -6.16
CA ALA A 87 8.10 1.44 -6.88
C ALA A 87 8.27 2.91 -6.42
N TRP A 88 8.49 3.13 -5.12
CA TRP A 88 8.49 4.45 -4.49
C TRP A 88 9.86 4.89 -3.98
N TRP A 89 10.44 4.10 -3.08
CA TRP A 89 11.62 4.52 -2.31
C TRP A 89 12.91 4.47 -3.12
N TRP A 90 13.10 3.45 -3.96
CA TRP A 90 14.26 3.37 -4.85
C TRP A 90 14.32 4.54 -5.85
N PRO A 91 13.25 4.86 -6.60
CA PRO A 91 13.24 6.04 -7.48
C PRO A 91 13.45 7.37 -6.73
N TYR A 92 12.90 7.48 -5.52
CA TYR A 92 13.03 8.67 -4.70
C TYR A 92 14.48 8.88 -4.20
N LEU A 93 15.12 7.83 -3.66
CA LEU A 93 16.45 7.92 -3.04
C LEU A 93 17.60 7.87 -4.06
N VAL A 94 17.44 7.08 -5.12
CA VAL A 94 18.51 6.81 -6.09
C VAL A 94 18.27 7.57 -7.38
N ARG A 95 17.37 7.07 -8.23
CA ARG A 95 17.04 7.71 -9.52
C ARG A 95 15.70 7.19 -10.04
N ALA A 96 14.85 8.10 -10.48
CA ALA A 96 13.62 7.75 -11.18
C ALA A 96 13.82 7.67 -12.69
N ASP A 97 13.14 6.72 -13.33
CA ASP A 97 12.91 6.74 -14.77
C ASP A 97 12.03 7.97 -15.13
N PRO A 98 12.34 8.73 -16.19
CA PRO A 98 11.59 9.94 -16.55
C PRO A 98 10.09 9.71 -16.80
N ARG A 99 9.71 8.57 -17.40
CA ARG A 99 8.29 8.24 -17.64
C ARG A 99 7.59 7.94 -16.32
N ARG A 100 8.25 7.21 -15.41
CA ARG A 100 7.73 6.99 -14.06
C ARG A 100 7.54 8.29 -13.29
N ALA A 101 8.54 9.17 -13.28
CA ALA A 101 8.47 10.46 -12.60
C ALA A 101 7.35 11.35 -13.18
N ALA A 102 7.18 11.37 -14.51
CA ALA A 102 6.08 12.09 -15.15
C ALA A 102 4.71 11.55 -14.70
N ARG A 103 4.51 10.22 -14.75
CA ARG A 103 3.29 9.60 -14.27
C ARG A 103 3.03 9.88 -12.78
N TYR A 104 4.07 9.83 -11.95
CA TYR A 104 3.97 10.14 -10.52
C TYR A 104 3.54 11.58 -10.25
N ARG A 105 4.10 12.55 -10.96
CA ARG A 105 3.68 13.95 -10.82
C ARG A 105 2.22 14.14 -11.21
N SER A 106 1.75 13.47 -12.26
CA SER A 106 0.35 13.54 -12.66
C SER A 106 -0.60 12.93 -11.62
N LEU A 107 -0.20 11.83 -10.97
CA LEU A 107 -1.02 11.16 -9.95
C LEU A 107 -0.95 11.83 -8.57
N PHE A 108 0.22 12.31 -8.16
CA PHE A 108 0.49 12.67 -6.76
C PHE A 108 0.95 14.12 -6.58
N GLY A 109 1.18 14.87 -7.66
CA GLY A 109 1.70 16.24 -7.59
C GLY A 109 0.77 17.24 -6.90
N LYS A 110 -0.52 16.90 -6.74
CA LYS A 110 -1.52 17.71 -6.03
C LYS A 110 -1.88 17.17 -4.64
N THR A 111 -1.13 16.17 -4.16
CA THR A 111 -1.34 15.57 -2.84
C THR A 111 -0.39 16.18 -1.81
N HIS A 112 -0.70 16.04 -0.53
CA HIS A 112 0.19 16.44 0.55
C HIS A 112 1.44 15.54 0.53
N ALA A 113 2.59 16.16 0.31
CA ALA A 113 3.88 15.51 0.36
C ALA A 113 4.33 15.34 1.83
N PHE A 114 4.62 14.10 2.23
CA PHE A 114 5.19 13.79 3.54
C PHE A 114 6.67 14.17 3.61
N LEU A 115 7.39 14.01 2.49
CA LEU A 115 8.77 14.42 2.33
C LEU A 115 8.90 15.38 1.12
N PRO A 116 9.94 16.23 1.08
CA PRO A 116 10.21 17.08 -0.07
C PRO A 116 10.35 16.25 -1.35
N GLN A 117 9.88 16.81 -2.47
CA GLN A 117 10.01 16.17 -3.79
C GLN A 117 11.47 15.96 -4.15
N ARG A 118 11.81 14.75 -4.60
CA ARG A 118 13.14 14.39 -5.10
C ARG A 118 13.02 13.50 -6.32
N ASN A 119 13.87 13.67 -7.33
CA ASN A 119 13.85 12.88 -8.57
C ASN A 119 12.47 12.88 -9.31
N GLY A 120 11.65 13.90 -9.10
CA GLY A 120 10.27 13.96 -9.63
C GLY A 120 9.28 13.01 -8.94
N MET A 121 9.66 12.41 -7.81
CA MET A 121 8.83 11.56 -6.97
C MET A 121 8.30 12.37 -5.79
N VAL A 122 7.02 12.23 -5.49
CA VAL A 122 6.33 12.90 -4.37
C VAL A 122 5.88 11.82 -3.39
N PRO A 123 6.63 11.58 -2.29
CA PRO A 123 6.20 10.65 -1.24
C PRO A 123 5.02 11.28 -0.51
N ASN A 124 3.80 10.99 -0.96
CA ASN A 124 2.60 11.53 -0.33
C ASN A 124 2.33 10.83 1.01
N THR A 125 1.62 11.52 1.89
CA THR A 125 1.34 11.04 3.25
C THR A 125 0.61 9.71 3.28
N LEU A 126 -0.38 9.49 2.42
CA LEU A 126 -1.17 8.27 2.43
C LEU A 126 -0.32 7.04 2.10
N HIS A 127 0.53 7.15 1.08
CA HIS A 127 1.43 6.06 0.69
C HIS A 127 2.54 5.86 1.71
N CYS A 128 3.06 6.93 2.32
CA CYS A 128 4.02 6.78 3.43
C CYS A 128 3.40 6.04 4.62
N ALA A 129 2.15 6.35 4.97
CA ALA A 129 1.40 5.65 6.01
C ALA A 129 1.15 4.19 5.66
N LEU A 130 0.76 3.90 4.41
CA LEU A 130 0.59 2.53 3.92
C LEU A 130 1.90 1.73 4.04
N HIS A 131 3.02 2.27 3.55
CA HIS A 131 4.31 1.58 3.59
C HIS A 131 4.80 1.37 5.02
N ALA A 132 4.58 2.34 5.91
CA ALA A 132 4.90 2.21 7.33
C ALA A 132 4.06 1.10 7.97
N ALA A 133 2.75 1.02 7.66
CA ALA A 133 1.89 -0.06 8.12
C ALA A 133 2.34 -1.42 7.57
N THR A 134 2.72 -1.50 6.29
CA THR A 134 3.27 -2.71 5.67
C THR A 134 4.55 -3.17 6.36
N ALA A 135 5.49 -2.26 6.62
CA ALA A 135 6.70 -2.56 7.36
C ALA A 135 6.41 -3.03 8.79
N ALA A 136 5.51 -2.35 9.51
CA ALA A 136 5.10 -2.73 10.86
C ALA A 136 4.45 -4.12 10.90
N THR A 137 3.56 -4.43 9.94
CA THR A 137 2.94 -5.75 9.78
C THR A 137 4.01 -6.83 9.56
N CYS A 138 5.00 -6.59 8.71
CA CYS A 138 6.11 -7.54 8.49
C CYS A 138 6.91 -7.79 9.79
N LEU A 139 7.25 -6.74 10.53
CA LEU A 139 7.99 -6.83 11.79
C LEU A 139 7.21 -7.61 12.85
N MET A 140 5.92 -7.33 13.00
CA MET A 140 5.05 -8.05 13.92
C MET A 140 4.97 -9.55 13.59
N LEU A 141 4.75 -9.88 12.31
CA LEU A 141 4.70 -11.26 11.85
C LEU A 141 6.02 -12.00 12.07
N ALA A 142 7.16 -11.34 11.79
CA ALA A 142 8.50 -11.91 11.99
C ALA A 142 8.80 -12.15 13.48
N ALA A 143 8.49 -11.17 14.33
CA ALA A 143 8.70 -11.26 15.78
C ALA A 143 7.69 -12.16 16.51
N GLY A 144 6.62 -12.61 15.84
CA GLY A 144 5.56 -13.40 16.47
C GLY A 144 4.64 -12.58 17.38
N MET A 145 4.61 -11.26 17.20
CA MET A 145 3.69 -10.35 17.90
C MET A 145 2.36 -10.31 17.12
N ILE A 146 1.24 -10.73 17.74
CA ILE A 146 -0.08 -10.85 17.09
C ILE A 146 -1.06 -9.87 17.78
#